data_AF-A0A3S1CBF5-F1
#
_entry.id   AF-A0A3S1CBF5-F1
#
_cell.length_a   1.000
_cell.length_b   1.000
_cell.length_c   1.000
_cell.angle_alpha   90.00
_cell.angle_beta   90.00
_cell.angle_gamma   90.00
#
_symmetry.space_group_name_H-M   'P 1'
#
loop_
_entity.id
_entity.type
_entity.pdbx_description
1 polymer ?
#
loop_
_entity_poly.entity_id
_entity_poly.type
_entity_poly.pdbx_seq_one_letter_code
_entity_poly.pdbx_strand_id
1 'polypeptide(L)'
;MAWEEFERNGTTGVSGDEPVDEIMLALKRISTAYEDRFSRKPTVDEVLYALETVLTTHPSRYVSDTKGLKLGEIIIKPNDHEKGLDDIDTTQYEGVYTEATIPGYYVVLQRSPNEHNQSKTEIIKIPVLELEKDTLICKYEILKHDITDEMAQLLIKNVLLNEYCDNYYRNQANMIDFINLKFNTHHQILYK
;
A
#
# COMPACT_ATOMS: atom_id res chain seq x y z
N MET A 1 12.00 -7.15 -32.02
CA MET A 1 12.17 -7.42 -30.60
C MET A 1 12.75 -6.17 -29.98
N ALA A 2 12.02 -5.55 -29.05
CA ALA A 2 12.54 -4.42 -28.30
C ALA A 2 13.45 -4.97 -27.20
N TRP A 3 14.67 -4.46 -27.14
CA TRP A 3 15.59 -4.71 -26.03
C TRP A 3 15.60 -3.45 -25.18
N GLU A 4 15.41 -3.61 -23.88
CA GLU A 4 15.45 -2.53 -22.89
C GLU A 4 16.69 -2.68 -22.01
N GLU A 5 17.49 -1.64 -21.96
CA GLU A 5 18.54 -1.49 -20.97
C GLU A 5 17.91 -1.04 -19.65
N PHE A 6 18.30 -1.65 -18.54
CA PHE A 6 17.82 -1.27 -17.21
C PHE A 6 18.98 -0.97 -16.28
N GLU A 7 18.75 -0.08 -15.33
CA GLU A 7 19.63 0.14 -14.17
C GLU A 7 18.79 0.01 -12.90
N ARG A 8 19.15 -0.93 -12.03
CA ARG A 8 18.45 -1.14 -10.76
C ARG A 8 19.46 -1.44 -9.66
N ASN A 9 19.38 -0.70 -8.55
CA ASN A 9 20.28 -0.85 -7.40
C ASN A 9 21.77 -0.83 -7.79
N GLY A 10 22.16 0.05 -8.73
CA GLY A 10 23.54 0.15 -9.23
C GLY A 10 24.01 -1.01 -10.12
N THR A 11 23.08 -1.87 -10.56
CA THR A 11 23.34 -2.96 -11.51
C THR A 11 22.68 -2.62 -12.85
N THR A 12 23.47 -2.61 -13.92
CA THR A 12 22.96 -2.43 -15.29
C THR A 12 22.78 -3.77 -15.97
N GLY A 13 21.79 -3.88 -16.85
CA GLY A 13 21.51 -5.09 -17.60
C GLY A 13 20.66 -4.84 -18.84
N VAL A 14 20.44 -5.89 -19.61
CA VAL A 14 19.60 -5.88 -20.81
C VAL A 14 18.54 -6.95 -20.65
N SER A 15 17.27 -6.60 -20.84
CA SER A 15 16.16 -7.54 -20.93
C SER A 15 15.34 -7.23 -22.19
N GLY A 16 14.62 -8.22 -22.71
CA GLY A 16 13.70 -8.02 -23.83
C GLY A 16 12.33 -8.58 -23.49
N ASP A 17 11.34 -8.30 -24.34
CA ASP A 17 9.96 -8.74 -24.17
C ASP A 17 9.83 -10.26 -23.99
N GLU A 18 10.54 -11.05 -24.82
CA GLU A 18 10.47 -12.51 -24.84
C GLU A 18 10.95 -13.16 -23.52
N PRO A 19 12.12 -12.80 -22.94
CA PRO A 19 12.50 -13.24 -21.60
C PRO A 19 11.48 -12.92 -20.50
N VAL A 20 10.82 -11.75 -20.56
CA VAL A 20 9.81 -11.35 -19.58
C VAL A 20 8.54 -12.20 -19.71
N ASP A 21 8.09 -12.45 -20.94
CA ASP A 21 6.94 -13.29 -21.23
C ASP A 21 7.14 -14.74 -20.75
N GLU A 22 8.33 -15.30 -20.95
CA GLU A 22 8.68 -16.65 -20.46
C GLU A 22 8.68 -16.73 -18.93
N ILE A 23 9.19 -15.69 -18.25
CA ILE A 23 9.12 -15.60 -16.78
C ILE A 23 7.66 -15.54 -16.32
N MET A 24 6.82 -14.73 -16.98
CA MET A 24 5.39 -14.65 -16.67
C MET A 24 4.71 -16.02 -16.81
N LEU A 25 5.00 -16.76 -17.89
CA LEU A 25 4.46 -18.10 -18.10
C LEU A 25 4.92 -19.08 -17.01
N ALA A 26 6.18 -19.03 -16.62
CA ALA A 26 6.74 -19.86 -15.54
C ALA A 26 6.06 -19.58 -14.20
N LEU A 27 5.87 -18.31 -13.84
CA LEU A 27 5.17 -17.91 -12.61
C LEU A 27 3.72 -18.39 -12.60
N LYS A 28 3.01 -18.32 -13.74
CA LYS A 28 1.65 -18.85 -13.86
C LYS A 28 1.61 -20.36 -13.58
N ARG A 29 2.56 -21.12 -14.13
CA ARG A 29 2.67 -22.57 -13.88
C ARG A 29 2.98 -22.89 -12.43
N ILE A 30 3.86 -22.11 -11.79
CA ILE A 30 4.17 -22.24 -10.36
C ILE A 30 2.91 -22.00 -9.52
N SER A 31 2.18 -20.91 -9.79
CA SER A 31 0.93 -20.59 -9.08
C SER A 31 -0.08 -21.72 -9.21
N THR A 32 -0.30 -22.26 -10.41
CA THR A 32 -1.23 -23.38 -10.62
C THR A 32 -0.79 -24.63 -9.86
N ALA A 33 0.47 -25.04 -9.98
CA ALA A 33 0.94 -26.25 -9.31
C ALA A 33 0.90 -26.13 -7.78
N TYR A 34 1.11 -24.92 -7.24
CA TYR A 34 1.00 -24.64 -5.82
C TYR A 34 -0.47 -24.68 -5.38
N GLU A 35 -1.38 -24.06 -6.14
CA GLU A 35 -2.82 -24.05 -5.86
C GLU A 35 -3.42 -25.47 -5.89
N ASP A 36 -3.02 -26.30 -6.86
CA ASP A 36 -3.44 -27.70 -6.95
C ASP A 36 -3.01 -28.51 -5.71
N ARG A 37 -1.88 -28.17 -5.10
CA ARG A 37 -1.30 -28.92 -3.98
C ARG A 37 -1.71 -28.42 -2.61
N PHE A 38 -1.89 -27.11 -2.46
CA PHE A 38 -2.10 -26.44 -1.17
C PHE A 38 -3.41 -25.67 -1.08
N SER A 39 -4.25 -25.70 -2.13
CA SER A 39 -5.56 -25.05 -2.20
C SER A 39 -5.53 -23.54 -1.95
N ARG A 40 -4.39 -22.90 -2.24
CA ARG A 40 -4.21 -21.45 -2.23
C ARG A 40 -3.09 -21.04 -3.18
N LYS A 41 -3.04 -19.77 -3.57
CA LYS A 41 -1.88 -19.22 -4.29
C LYS A 41 -0.65 -19.12 -3.37
N PRO A 42 0.58 -19.20 -3.93
CA PRO A 42 1.79 -19.01 -3.14
C PRO A 42 1.93 -17.55 -2.71
N THR A 43 2.59 -17.32 -1.56
CA THR A 43 3.03 -15.97 -1.18
C THR A 43 4.26 -15.56 -1.97
N VAL A 44 4.59 -14.27 -1.96
CA VAL A 44 5.82 -13.75 -2.57
C VAL A 44 7.06 -14.46 -2.00
N ASP A 45 7.14 -14.60 -0.68
CA ASP A 45 8.27 -15.25 -0.01
C ASP A 45 8.46 -16.70 -0.47
N GLU A 46 7.37 -17.43 -0.71
CA GLU A 46 7.41 -18.81 -1.17
C GLU A 46 7.92 -18.92 -2.62
N VAL A 47 7.54 -17.98 -3.47
CA VAL A 47 8.04 -17.90 -4.86
C VAL A 47 9.53 -17.56 -4.87
N LEU A 48 9.95 -16.56 -4.07
CA LEU A 48 11.34 -16.13 -3.97
C LEU A 48 12.23 -17.22 -3.39
N TYR A 49 11.76 -17.92 -2.35
CA TYR A 49 12.46 -19.07 -1.77
C TYR A 49 12.68 -20.19 -2.80
N ALA A 50 11.65 -20.50 -3.61
CA ALA A 50 11.78 -21.50 -4.67
C ALA A 50 12.80 -21.08 -5.74
N LEU A 51 12.78 -19.81 -6.14
CA LEU A 51 13.74 -19.25 -7.10
C LEU A 51 15.17 -19.30 -6.57
N GLU A 52 15.38 -18.86 -5.32
CA GLU A 52 16.68 -18.91 -4.64
C GLU A 52 17.23 -20.34 -4.59
N THR A 53 16.38 -21.30 -4.21
CA THR A 53 16.77 -22.71 -4.15
C THR A 53 17.23 -23.22 -5.52
N VAL A 54 16.53 -22.89 -6.60
CA VAL A 54 16.90 -23.33 -7.95
C VAL A 54 18.23 -22.70 -8.40
N LEU A 55 18.40 -21.40 -8.20
CA LEU A 55 19.60 -20.67 -8.62
C LEU A 55 20.85 -21.09 -7.83
N THR A 56 20.71 -21.36 -6.52
CA THR A 56 21.83 -21.76 -5.66
C THR A 56 22.24 -23.22 -5.86
N THR A 57 21.32 -24.10 -6.26
CA THR A 57 21.64 -25.53 -6.44
C THR A 57 22.53 -25.78 -7.66
N HIS A 58 22.30 -25.08 -8.79
CA HIS A 58 23.09 -25.26 -10.02
C HIS A 58 23.31 -23.92 -10.77
N PRO A 59 24.06 -22.97 -10.20
CA PRO A 59 24.12 -21.60 -10.71
C PRO A 59 24.67 -21.50 -12.14
N SER A 60 25.65 -22.33 -12.50
CA SER A 60 26.27 -22.35 -13.83
C SER A 60 25.35 -22.78 -14.96
N ARG A 61 24.15 -23.30 -14.65
CA ARG A 61 23.13 -23.62 -15.67
C ARG A 61 22.28 -22.43 -16.07
N TYR A 62 22.21 -21.41 -15.22
CA TYR A 62 21.23 -20.32 -15.34
C TYR A 62 21.88 -18.95 -15.47
N VAL A 63 23.09 -18.76 -14.93
CA VAL A 63 23.81 -17.48 -14.99
C VAL A 63 25.26 -17.67 -15.46
N SER A 64 25.75 -16.69 -16.23
CA SER A 64 27.12 -16.67 -16.75
C SER A 64 28.14 -16.22 -15.70
N ASP A 65 27.76 -15.34 -14.78
CA ASP A 65 28.59 -14.90 -13.64
C ASP A 65 28.18 -15.59 -12.34
N THR A 66 28.60 -16.85 -12.19
CA THR A 66 28.33 -17.62 -10.98
C THR A 66 29.10 -17.13 -9.75
N LYS A 67 30.18 -16.33 -9.94
CA LYS A 67 31.01 -15.82 -8.85
C LYS A 67 30.46 -14.51 -8.27
N GLY A 68 29.66 -13.77 -9.04
CA GLY A 68 28.98 -12.55 -8.63
C GLY A 68 27.65 -12.74 -7.91
N LEU A 69 27.19 -13.98 -7.68
CA LEU A 69 25.94 -14.27 -6.97
C LEU A 69 26.00 -13.72 -5.53
N LYS A 70 25.10 -12.78 -5.24
CA LYS A 70 24.89 -12.22 -3.91
C LYS A 70 23.47 -12.53 -3.46
N LEU A 71 23.33 -12.89 -2.19
CA LEU A 71 22.03 -12.89 -1.54
C LEU A 71 21.56 -11.45 -1.42
N GLY A 72 20.47 -11.12 -2.09
CA GLY A 72 19.86 -9.80 -2.07
C GLY A 72 18.46 -9.90 -1.50
N GLU A 73 18.06 -8.88 -0.74
CA GLU A 73 16.68 -8.70 -0.34
C GLU A 73 15.92 -8.08 -1.52
N ILE A 74 14.95 -8.82 -2.08
CA ILE A 74 14.08 -8.29 -3.12
C ILE A 74 12.90 -7.62 -2.41
N ILE A 75 12.95 -6.30 -2.31
CA ILE A 75 11.80 -5.50 -1.88
C ILE A 75 10.84 -5.42 -3.08
N ILE A 76 9.83 -6.28 -3.10
CA ILE A 76 8.70 -6.12 -4.00
C ILE A 76 7.82 -5.02 -3.43
N LYS A 77 8.01 -3.82 -3.95
CA LYS A 77 6.95 -2.82 -3.91
C LYS A 77 5.95 -3.24 -4.99
N PRO A 78 4.64 -3.28 -4.70
CA PRO A 78 3.64 -3.36 -5.76
C PRO A 78 4.04 -2.33 -6.83
N ASN A 79 4.05 -2.72 -8.10
CA ASN A 79 4.18 -1.74 -9.16
C ASN A 79 3.12 -0.67 -8.90
N ASP A 80 3.48 0.61 -9.02
CA ASP A 80 2.57 1.78 -8.95
C ASP A 80 1.47 1.78 -10.05
N HIS A 81 1.22 0.62 -10.67
CA HIS A 81 0.21 0.32 -11.67
C HIS A 81 -0.81 -0.73 -11.21
N GLU A 82 -0.70 -1.29 -10.01
CA GLU A 82 -1.84 -1.93 -9.34
C GLU A 82 -2.77 -0.85 -8.80
N LYS A 83 -3.76 -0.50 -9.65
CA LYS A 83 -4.91 0.36 -9.37
C LYS A 83 -5.37 0.28 -7.91
N GLY A 84 -5.26 1.40 -7.19
CA GLY A 84 -5.95 1.55 -5.90
C GLY A 84 -5.68 2.83 -5.12
N LEU A 85 -4.50 3.44 -5.23
CA LEU A 85 -4.12 4.54 -4.31
C LEU A 85 -3.81 5.89 -4.98
N ASP A 86 -3.35 5.92 -6.24
CA ASP A 86 -2.96 7.17 -6.91
C ASP A 86 -4.10 7.93 -7.64
N ASP A 87 -5.31 7.36 -7.69
CA ASP A 87 -6.48 8.03 -8.31
C ASP A 87 -7.64 8.16 -7.31
N ILE A 88 -7.30 8.30 -6.02
CA ILE A 88 -8.28 8.79 -5.04
C ILE A 88 -8.38 10.29 -5.29
N ASP A 89 -9.37 10.68 -6.10
CA ASP A 89 -9.76 12.07 -6.27
C ASP A 89 -10.21 12.63 -4.91
N THR A 90 -9.26 13.21 -4.16
CA THR A 90 -9.50 13.77 -2.82
C THR A 90 -10.56 14.86 -2.84
N THR A 91 -10.85 15.47 -4.01
CA THR A 91 -11.90 16.48 -4.17
C THR A 91 -13.32 15.93 -4.00
N GLN A 92 -13.48 14.60 -4.11
CA GLN A 92 -14.71 13.87 -3.80
C GLN A 92 -14.91 13.69 -2.29
N TYR A 93 -13.94 14.06 -1.46
CA TYR A 93 -13.97 13.81 -0.03
C TYR A 93 -13.86 15.11 0.76
N GLU A 94 -14.29 15.06 2.02
CA GLU A 94 -14.22 16.21 2.91
C GLU A 94 -14.05 15.78 4.36
N GLY A 95 -13.07 16.33 5.06
CA GLY A 95 -12.85 16.14 6.49
C GLY A 95 -13.70 17.14 7.26
N VAL A 96 -14.42 16.70 8.28
CA VAL A 96 -15.17 17.60 9.18
C VAL A 96 -15.12 17.11 10.62
N TYR A 97 -15.33 18.01 11.58
CA TYR A 97 -15.63 17.66 12.96
C TYR A 97 -17.15 17.64 13.17
N THR A 98 -17.65 16.60 13.83
CA THR A 98 -19.08 16.42 14.14
C THR A 98 -19.30 16.28 15.64
N GLU A 99 -20.34 16.95 16.14
CA GLU A 99 -20.82 16.87 17.52
C GLU A 99 -22.02 15.90 17.66
N ALA A 100 -22.26 15.04 16.67
CA ALA A 100 -23.38 14.10 16.66
C ALA A 100 -23.38 13.14 17.88
N THR A 101 -22.23 12.94 18.52
CA THR A 101 -22.09 12.23 19.80
C THR A 101 -21.24 13.05 20.76
N ILE A 102 -21.30 12.77 22.08
CA ILE A 102 -20.44 13.40 23.10
C ILE A 102 -19.45 12.33 23.61
N PRO A 103 -18.13 12.55 23.54
CA PRO A 103 -17.47 13.67 22.86
C PRO A 103 -17.67 13.60 21.33
N GLY A 104 -17.54 14.76 20.67
CA GLY A 104 -17.55 14.86 19.21
C GLY A 104 -16.35 14.12 18.60
N TYR A 105 -16.37 13.97 17.29
CA TYR A 105 -15.34 13.21 16.56
C TYR A 105 -15.11 13.78 15.17
N TYR A 106 -13.96 13.45 14.58
CA TYR A 106 -13.69 13.79 13.18
C TYR A 106 -14.24 12.70 12.25
N VAL A 107 -14.65 13.10 11.05
CA VAL A 107 -15.09 12.18 10.00
C VAL A 107 -14.54 12.59 8.65
N VAL A 108 -14.37 11.60 7.77
CA VAL A 108 -14.22 11.83 6.33
C VAL A 108 -15.55 11.48 5.68
N LEU A 109 -16.07 12.44 4.90
CA LEU A 109 -17.28 12.34 4.12
C LEU A 109 -16.94 12.10 2.66
N GLN A 110 -17.74 11.28 1.96
CA GLN A 110 -17.71 11.17 0.50
C GLN A 110 -18.86 11.96 -0.11
N ARG A 111 -18.56 12.73 -1.17
CA ARG A 111 -19.51 13.48 -2.00
C ARG A 111 -20.11 12.53 -3.04
N SER A 112 -21.42 12.62 -3.23
CA SER A 112 -22.10 11.87 -4.29
C SER A 112 -21.82 12.49 -5.67
N PRO A 113 -21.37 11.72 -6.68
CA PRO A 113 -20.97 12.26 -7.97
C PRO A 113 -22.14 12.79 -8.83
N ASN A 114 -23.39 12.44 -8.50
CA ASN A 114 -24.55 12.63 -9.40
C ASN A 114 -25.65 13.58 -8.90
N GLU A 115 -25.50 14.28 -7.79
CA GLU A 115 -26.58 15.13 -7.29
C GLU A 115 -26.09 16.51 -6.85
N HIS A 116 -26.61 17.54 -7.52
CA HIS A 116 -26.49 18.95 -7.12
C HIS A 116 -27.14 19.29 -5.76
N ASN A 117 -27.50 18.28 -4.95
CA ASN A 117 -28.04 18.43 -3.59
C ASN A 117 -27.54 17.30 -2.64
N GLN A 118 -26.28 17.41 -2.24
CA GLN A 118 -25.76 17.23 -0.86
C GLN A 118 -26.23 16.03 0.00
N SER A 119 -26.22 14.80 -0.50
CA SER A 119 -26.05 13.65 0.41
C SER A 119 -24.55 13.37 0.57
N LYS A 120 -23.97 13.81 1.70
CA LYS A 120 -22.61 13.42 2.12
C LYS A 120 -22.72 12.16 2.96
N THR A 121 -21.92 11.15 2.64
CA THR A 121 -21.91 9.88 3.39
C THR A 121 -20.66 9.79 4.25
N GLU A 122 -20.80 9.49 5.54
CA GLU A 122 -19.67 9.18 6.40
C GLU A 122 -19.02 7.87 5.95
N ILE A 123 -17.73 7.94 5.60
CA ILE A 123 -16.97 6.76 5.15
C ILE A 123 -15.89 6.34 6.14
N ILE A 124 -15.38 7.29 6.93
CA ILE A 124 -14.36 7.05 7.95
C ILE A 124 -14.72 7.86 9.18
N LYS A 125 -14.72 7.21 10.34
CA LYS A 125 -14.95 7.82 11.65
C LYS A 125 -13.67 7.83 12.46
N ILE A 126 -13.32 8.95 13.07
CA ILE A 126 -12.05 9.15 13.79
C ILE A 126 -12.37 9.67 15.20
N PRO A 127 -12.68 8.78 16.15
CA PRO A 127 -13.06 9.16 17.50
C PRO A 127 -11.90 9.68 18.35
N VAL A 128 -10.65 9.39 17.98
CA VAL A 128 -9.47 9.85 18.71
C VAL A 128 -8.47 10.42 17.73
N LEU A 129 -8.15 11.70 17.92
CA LEU A 129 -7.08 12.41 17.22
C LEU A 129 -6.34 13.29 18.23
N GLU A 130 -5.28 12.73 18.82
CA GLU A 130 -4.63 13.34 19.99
C GLU A 130 -3.11 13.31 19.84
N LEU A 131 -2.46 14.39 20.26
CA LEU A 131 -1.01 14.46 20.28
C LEU A 131 -0.48 13.83 21.58
N GLU A 132 0.24 12.73 21.47
CA GLU A 132 1.00 12.14 22.56
C GLU A 132 2.49 12.34 22.32
N LYS A 133 3.10 13.24 23.09
CA LYS A 133 4.50 13.66 22.93
C LYS A 133 4.77 14.21 21.53
N ASP A 134 5.39 13.42 20.66
CA ASP A 134 5.75 13.75 19.28
C ASP A 134 5.04 12.85 18.26
N THR A 135 4.06 12.06 18.69
CA THR A 135 3.27 11.17 17.84
C THR A 135 1.80 11.60 17.87
N LEU A 136 1.22 11.82 16.70
CA LEU A 136 -0.22 12.02 16.56
C LEU A 136 -0.91 10.65 16.54
N ILE A 137 -1.66 10.34 17.59
CA ILE A 137 -2.45 9.12 17.68
C ILE A 137 -3.76 9.33 16.94
N CYS A 138 -3.97 8.57 15.87
CA CYS A 138 -5.16 8.63 15.05
C CYS A 138 -5.88 7.27 15.09
N LYS A 139 -6.91 7.15 15.95
CA LYS A 139 -7.75 5.96 15.98
C LYS A 139 -8.95 6.16 15.09
N TYR A 140 -9.21 5.22 14.19
CA TYR A 140 -10.25 5.36 13.18
C TYR A 140 -11.00 4.05 12.90
N GLU A 141 -12.18 4.18 12.30
CA GLU A 141 -13.04 3.09 11.88
C GLU A 141 -13.50 3.34 10.43
N ILE A 142 -13.39 2.30 9.60
CA ILE A 142 -13.85 2.32 8.22
C ILE A 142 -15.31 1.88 8.17
N LEU A 143 -16.18 2.74 7.66
CA LEU A 143 -17.64 2.54 7.62
C LEU A 143 -18.12 1.94 6.30
N LYS A 144 -17.34 2.10 5.22
CA LYS A 144 -17.70 1.65 3.86
C LYS A 144 -16.75 0.54 3.39
N HIS A 145 -17.30 -0.52 2.80
CA HIS A 145 -16.57 -1.76 2.51
C HIS A 145 -15.59 -1.67 1.33
N ASP A 146 -15.73 -0.65 0.47
CA ASP A 146 -14.84 -0.35 -0.66
C ASP A 146 -13.63 0.49 -0.24
N ILE A 147 -13.54 0.91 1.02
CA ILE A 147 -12.42 1.68 1.56
C ILE A 147 -11.43 0.71 2.23
N THR A 148 -10.19 0.72 1.75
CA THR A 148 -9.09 -0.03 2.37
C THR A 148 -8.45 0.75 3.52
N ASP A 149 -7.64 0.07 4.34
CA ASP A 149 -6.87 0.69 5.42
C ASP A 149 -5.95 1.80 4.89
N GLU A 150 -5.21 1.50 3.81
CA GLU A 150 -4.30 2.43 3.14
C GLU A 150 -5.05 3.66 2.58
N MET A 151 -6.20 3.43 1.94
CA MET A 151 -7.06 4.52 1.44
C MET A 151 -7.57 5.39 2.58
N ALA A 152 -7.96 4.78 3.71
CA ALA A 152 -8.40 5.53 4.87
C ALA A 152 -7.28 6.40 5.44
N GLN A 153 -6.07 5.86 5.59
CA GLN A 153 -4.90 6.62 6.04
C GLN A 153 -4.57 7.79 5.11
N LEU A 154 -4.62 7.57 3.78
CA LEU A 154 -4.40 8.63 2.79
C LEU A 154 -5.44 9.75 2.90
N LEU A 155 -6.72 9.39 2.99
CA LEU A 155 -7.82 10.34 3.12
C LEU A 155 -7.75 11.12 4.43
N ILE A 156 -7.42 10.45 5.54
CA ILE A 156 -7.20 11.13 6.82
C ILE A 156 -6.05 12.13 6.70
N LYS A 157 -4.92 11.73 6.11
CA LYS A 157 -3.76 12.63 5.97
C LYS A 157 -4.08 13.84 5.09
N ASN A 158 -4.64 13.62 3.90
CA ASN A 158 -4.83 14.69 2.92
C ASN A 158 -6.07 15.55 3.22
N VAL A 159 -7.22 14.91 3.45
CA VAL A 159 -8.49 15.62 3.53
C VAL A 159 -8.76 16.13 4.95
N LEU A 160 -8.40 15.35 5.97
CA LEU A 160 -8.59 15.79 7.34
C LEU A 160 -7.40 16.60 7.86
N LEU A 161 -6.19 16.03 7.87
CA LEU A 161 -5.05 16.68 8.54
C LEU A 161 -4.49 17.86 7.75
N ASN A 162 -4.34 17.73 6.43
CA ASN A 162 -3.78 18.80 5.60
C ASN A 162 -4.83 19.86 5.26
N GLU A 163 -6.02 19.47 4.78
CA GLU A 163 -7.05 20.42 4.35
C GLU A 163 -7.89 20.95 5.53
N TYR A 164 -8.57 20.10 6.29
CA TYR A 164 -9.49 20.57 7.33
C TYR A 164 -8.78 21.14 8.57
N CYS A 165 -7.77 20.44 9.09
CA CYS A 165 -6.97 20.89 10.23
C CYS A 165 -5.89 21.91 9.82
N ASP A 166 -5.80 22.28 8.54
CA ASP A 166 -4.81 23.22 8.00
C ASP A 166 -3.37 22.95 8.49
N ASN A 167 -2.96 21.68 8.45
CA ASN A 167 -1.65 21.23 8.91
C ASN A 167 -1.32 21.56 10.39
N TYR A 168 -2.32 21.78 11.25
CA TYR A 168 -2.14 22.18 12.65
C TYR A 168 -1.11 21.33 13.42
N TYR A 169 -1.10 20.01 13.17
CA TYR A 169 -0.21 19.06 13.85
C TYR A 169 1.19 18.93 13.21
N ARG A 170 1.42 19.52 12.04
CA ARG A 170 2.65 19.30 11.24
C ARG A 170 3.94 19.72 11.94
N ASN A 171 3.86 20.72 12.81
CA ASN A 171 5.00 21.20 13.60
C ASN A 171 5.07 20.59 15.00
N GLN A 172 4.07 19.81 15.40
CA GLN A 172 3.92 19.25 16.75
C GLN A 172 4.19 17.75 16.78
N ALA A 173 3.87 17.04 15.68
CA ALA A 173 4.08 15.61 15.53
C ALA A 173 5.17 15.30 14.49
N ASN A 174 6.08 14.40 14.84
CA ASN A 174 7.04 13.80 13.90
C ASN A 174 6.46 12.54 13.23
N MET A 175 5.61 11.82 13.97
CA MET A 175 4.99 10.57 13.52
C MET A 175 3.47 10.65 13.63
N ILE A 176 2.79 9.85 12.82
CA ILE A 176 1.38 9.53 12.98
C ILE A 176 1.29 8.03 13.27
N ASP A 177 0.57 7.65 14.32
CA ASP A 177 0.19 6.26 14.59
C ASP A 177 -1.27 6.06 14.23
N PHE A 178 -1.51 5.33 13.14
CA PHE A 178 -2.84 4.97 12.65
C PHE A 178 -3.29 3.66 13.29
N ILE A 179 -4.41 3.71 14.00
CA ILE A 179 -4.97 2.54 14.69
C ILE A 179 -6.37 2.28 14.16
N ASN A 180 -6.55 1.20 13.39
CA ASN A 180 -7.85 0.78 12.92
C ASN A 180 -8.59 0.03 14.04
N LEU A 181 -9.69 0.61 14.54
CA LEU A 181 -10.44 0.08 15.68
C LEU A 181 -11.17 -1.23 15.38
N LYS A 182 -11.45 -1.53 14.10
CA LYS A 182 -12.17 -2.73 13.71
C LYS A 182 -11.28 -3.98 13.69
N PHE A 183 -10.06 -3.82 13.20
CA PHE A 183 -9.10 -4.92 13.05
C PHE A 183 -7.96 -4.87 14.09
N ASN A 184 -7.90 -3.81 14.89
CA ASN A 184 -6.82 -3.52 15.83
C ASN A 184 -5.43 -3.58 15.17
N THR A 185 -5.35 -3.10 13.92
CA THR A 185 -4.10 -2.95 13.17
C THR A 185 -3.48 -1.59 13.49
N HIS A 186 -2.16 -1.59 13.61
CA HIS A 186 -1.37 -0.41 13.92
C HIS A 186 -0.42 -0.13 12.77
N HIS A 187 -0.36 1.12 12.33
CA HIS A 187 0.54 1.54 11.28
C HIS A 187 1.14 2.91 11.61
N GLN A 188 2.45 2.94 11.81
CA GLN A 188 3.17 4.16 12.15
C GLN A 188 3.92 4.69 10.93
N ILE A 189 3.72 5.96 10.61
CA ILE A 189 4.42 6.64 9.52
C ILE A 189 5.02 7.96 9.98
N LEU A 190 5.98 8.46 9.22
CA LEU A 190 6.43 9.84 9.34
C LEU A 190 5.29 10.79 8.96
N TYR A 191 5.08 11.81 9.79
CA TYR A 191 4.13 12.87 9.49
C TYR A 191 4.60 13.67 8.26
N LYS A 192 5.90 13.95 8.20
CA LYS A 192 6.57 14.78 7.20
C LYS A 192 6.90 14.03 5.92
#